data_AF-A0AAW6RJN1-F1
#
_entry.id   AF-A0AAW6RJN1-F1
#
_cell.length_a   1.000
_cell.length_b   1.000
_cell.length_c   1.000
_cell.angle_alpha   90.00
_cell.angle_beta   90.00
_cell.angle_gamma   90.00
#
_symmetry.space_group_name_H-M   'P 1'
#
loop_
_entity.id
_entity.type
_entity.pdbx_description
1 polymer ?
#
loop_
_entity_poly.entity_id
_entity_poly.type
_entity_poly.pdbx_seq_one_letter_code
_entity_poly.pdbx_strand_id
1 'polypeptide(L)'
;MTARRESNPQQAAQAIASLRDALRAGNAQAVTQVTALVTGTQAPEVVQALALHAQERDGRALHGWARALLRAGDTRPPADVLARLVLGGQLQQPAPQRFNTATAPSASHVPAAPYSPYTPAATLGYWAGVLQAALVSAASDEGARGKLIARLLADAASLADTTPAGRQWRMLNLDADAAREMPPDTRLASAMRPLAVKGIRANGEPDVETADESGPFSAFMGAARRVREGLERNAR
;
A
#
# COMPACT_ATOMS: atom_id res chain seq x y z
N MET A 1 21.58 16.50 -17.50
CA MET A 1 20.34 16.61 -16.71
C MET A 1 19.24 15.82 -17.42
N THR A 2 19.06 14.54 -17.09
CA THR A 2 18.05 13.69 -17.72
C THR A 2 16.75 13.80 -16.94
N ALA A 3 15.79 14.54 -17.49
CA ALA A 3 14.40 14.51 -17.07
C ALA A 3 13.87 13.08 -17.26
N ARG A 4 13.71 12.33 -16.17
CA ARG A 4 12.95 11.10 -16.17
C ARG A 4 11.53 11.51 -16.54
N ARG A 5 11.06 11.19 -17.74
CA ARG A 5 9.64 11.39 -18.11
C ARG A 5 8.82 10.62 -17.10
N GLU A 6 8.21 11.33 -16.17
CA GLU A 6 7.20 10.80 -15.28
C GLU A 6 6.10 10.20 -16.17
N SER A 7 5.95 8.88 -16.10
CA SER A 7 4.98 8.16 -16.93
C SER A 7 3.61 8.44 -16.37
N ASN A 8 2.63 8.76 -17.22
CA ASN A 8 1.25 8.96 -16.76
C ASN A 8 0.80 7.71 -15.96
N PRO A 9 0.24 7.85 -14.73
CA PRO A 9 -0.18 6.72 -13.91
C PRO A 9 -1.07 5.69 -14.64
N GLN A 10 -1.92 6.13 -15.57
CA GLN A 10 -2.72 5.22 -16.39
C GLN A 10 -1.88 4.43 -17.39
N GLN A 11 -0.90 5.05 -18.03
CA GLN A 11 0.04 4.38 -18.92
C GLN A 11 0.93 3.40 -18.15
N ALA A 12 1.37 3.78 -16.96
CA ALA A 12 2.10 2.89 -16.06
C ALA A 12 1.26 1.68 -15.65
N ALA A 13 0.00 1.89 -15.25
CA ALA A 13 -0.93 0.81 -14.94
C ALA A 13 -1.14 -0.13 -16.14
N GLN A 14 -1.31 0.42 -17.35
CA GLN A 14 -1.45 -0.38 -18.57
C GLN A 14 -0.18 -1.18 -18.90
N ALA A 15 1.00 -0.58 -18.73
CA ALA A 15 2.28 -1.27 -18.92
C ALA A 15 2.50 -2.38 -17.88
N ILE A 16 2.11 -2.16 -16.63
CA ILE A 16 2.18 -3.19 -15.58
C ILE A 16 1.20 -4.33 -15.91
N ALA A 17 -0.01 -4.01 -16.37
CA ALA A 17 -1.00 -5.01 -16.78
C ALA A 17 -0.52 -5.86 -17.96
N SER A 18 0.15 -5.26 -18.96
CA SER A 18 0.67 -6.00 -20.11
C SER A 18 1.83 -6.93 -19.75
N LEU A 19 2.55 -6.66 -18.66
CA LEU A 19 3.65 -7.48 -18.15
C LEU A 19 3.19 -8.60 -17.19
N ARG A 20 1.89 -8.71 -16.88
CA ARG A 20 1.35 -9.61 -15.86
C ARG A 20 1.84 -11.06 -15.97
N ASP A 21 1.82 -11.63 -17.16
CA ASP A 21 2.20 -13.04 -17.34
C ASP A 21 3.71 -13.24 -17.15
N ALA A 22 4.52 -12.28 -17.59
CA ALA A 22 5.97 -12.26 -17.35
C ALA A 22 6.28 -12.12 -15.84
N LEU A 23 5.53 -11.29 -15.11
CA LEU A 23 5.64 -11.17 -13.65
C LEU A 23 5.24 -12.48 -12.95
N ARG A 24 4.17 -13.14 -13.40
CA ARG A 24 3.76 -14.45 -12.88
C ARG A 24 4.85 -15.51 -13.08
N ALA A 25 5.56 -15.44 -14.20
CA ALA A 25 6.72 -16.29 -14.49
C ALA A 25 8.00 -15.89 -13.75
N GLY A 26 8.00 -14.79 -12.99
CA GLY A 26 9.18 -14.30 -12.27
C GLY A 26 10.25 -13.72 -13.18
N ASN A 27 9.89 -13.22 -14.37
CA ASN A 27 10.84 -12.64 -15.32
C ASN A 27 11.53 -11.40 -14.72
N ALA A 28 12.86 -11.47 -14.57
CA ALA A 28 13.64 -10.42 -13.91
C ALA A 28 13.55 -9.04 -14.61
N GLN A 29 13.46 -9.02 -15.94
CA GLN A 29 13.32 -7.78 -16.70
C GLN A 29 11.95 -7.14 -16.46
N ALA A 30 10.87 -7.93 -16.49
CA ALA A 30 9.53 -7.45 -16.17
C ALA A 30 9.45 -6.93 -14.73
N VAL A 31 10.05 -7.64 -13.77
CA VAL A 31 10.13 -7.21 -12.37
C VAL A 31 10.84 -5.86 -12.27
N THR A 32 12.00 -5.70 -12.94
CA THR A 32 12.76 -4.44 -12.93
C THR A 32 11.96 -3.28 -13.51
N GLN A 33 11.28 -3.50 -14.64
CA GLN A 33 10.45 -2.48 -15.29
C GLN A 33 9.28 -2.06 -14.38
N VAL A 34 8.56 -3.01 -13.79
CA VAL A 34 7.46 -2.70 -12.88
C VAL A 34 7.95 -2.02 -11.61
N THR A 35 9.07 -2.45 -11.03
CA THR A 35 9.68 -1.76 -9.89
C THR A 35 9.91 -0.29 -10.21
N ALA A 36 10.45 0.03 -11.38
CA ALA A 36 10.69 1.42 -11.79
C ALA A 36 9.41 2.24 -12.01
N LEU A 37 8.27 1.60 -12.30
CA LEU A 37 6.98 2.24 -12.52
C LEU A 37 6.17 2.44 -11.24
N VAL A 38 6.25 1.49 -10.30
CA VAL A 38 5.40 1.48 -9.10
C VAL A 38 6.09 2.02 -7.86
N THR A 39 7.40 2.24 -7.90
CA THR A 39 8.15 2.89 -6.80
C THR A 39 8.42 4.36 -7.08
N GLY A 40 8.82 5.09 -6.05
CA GLY A 40 9.09 6.52 -6.15
C GLY A 40 7.83 7.38 -5.98
N THR A 41 7.96 8.67 -6.24
CA THR A 41 6.99 9.69 -5.79
C THR A 41 5.57 9.49 -6.34
N GLN A 42 5.41 8.80 -7.47
CA GLN A 42 4.11 8.52 -8.10
C GLN A 42 3.49 7.16 -7.70
N ALA A 43 4.10 6.43 -6.77
CA ALA A 43 3.61 5.13 -6.32
C ALA A 43 2.12 5.15 -5.95
N PRO A 44 1.60 6.15 -5.19
CA PRO A 44 0.19 6.17 -4.83
C PRO A 44 -0.76 6.25 -6.03
N GLU A 45 -0.44 7.10 -7.00
CA GLU A 45 -1.24 7.34 -8.19
C GLU A 45 -1.23 6.12 -9.12
N VAL A 46 -0.07 5.46 -9.27
CA VAL A 46 0.07 4.25 -10.08
C VAL A 46 -0.71 3.08 -9.47
N VAL A 47 -0.59 2.87 -8.16
CA VAL A 47 -1.35 1.81 -7.46
C VAL A 47 -2.85 2.09 -7.51
N GLN A 48 -3.27 3.35 -7.38
CA GLN A 48 -4.68 3.74 -7.54
C GLN A 48 -5.17 3.46 -8.96
N ALA A 49 -4.38 3.82 -9.99
CA ALA A 49 -4.74 3.55 -11.39
C ALA A 49 -4.90 2.05 -11.65
N LEU A 50 -4.04 1.20 -11.08
CA LEU A 50 -4.16 -0.26 -11.13
C LEU A 50 -5.41 -0.78 -10.41
N ALA A 51 -5.73 -0.24 -9.24
CA ALA A 51 -6.93 -0.62 -8.48
C ALA A 51 -8.24 -0.29 -9.23
N LEU A 52 -8.21 0.72 -10.10
CA LEU A 52 -9.34 1.11 -10.97
C LEU A 52 -9.32 0.42 -12.34
N HIS A 53 -8.20 -0.17 -12.74
CA HIS A 53 -8.06 -0.82 -14.03
C HIS A 53 -8.83 -2.14 -14.08
N ALA A 54 -9.73 -2.30 -15.07
CA ALA A 54 -10.67 -3.42 -15.13
C ALA A 54 -10.02 -4.80 -15.03
N GLN A 55 -8.86 -4.99 -15.66
CA GLN A 55 -8.13 -6.28 -15.65
C GLN A 55 -7.26 -6.49 -14.41
N GLU A 56 -6.95 -5.43 -13.65
CA GLU A 56 -6.02 -5.46 -12.52
C GLU A 56 -6.68 -5.08 -11.18
N ARG A 57 -8.00 -4.90 -11.17
CA ARG A 57 -8.80 -4.64 -9.98
C ARG A 57 -8.63 -5.73 -8.90
N ASP A 58 -8.31 -6.96 -9.32
CA ASP A 58 -8.01 -8.09 -8.43
C ASP A 58 -6.52 -8.17 -8.03
N GLY A 59 -5.66 -7.25 -8.48
CA GLY A 59 -4.27 -7.15 -8.01
C GLY A 59 -3.28 -8.13 -8.63
N ARG A 60 -3.60 -8.78 -9.75
CA ARG A 60 -2.81 -9.91 -10.30
C ARG A 60 -1.38 -9.52 -10.67
N ALA A 61 -1.17 -8.43 -11.39
CA ALA A 61 0.16 -8.00 -11.82
C ALA A 61 1.05 -7.60 -10.63
N LEU A 62 0.52 -6.78 -9.70
CA LEU A 62 1.27 -6.40 -8.50
C LEU A 62 1.52 -7.60 -7.58
N HIS A 63 0.61 -8.57 -7.53
CA HIS A 63 0.83 -9.82 -6.80
C HIS A 63 2.00 -10.61 -7.40
N GLY A 64 2.04 -10.79 -8.73
CA GLY A 64 3.16 -11.44 -9.42
C GLY A 64 4.49 -10.74 -9.16
N TRP A 65 4.49 -9.41 -9.27
CA TRP A 65 5.66 -8.57 -8.99
C TRP A 65 6.14 -8.68 -7.53
N ALA A 66 5.26 -8.45 -6.56
CA ALA A 66 5.60 -8.49 -5.14
C ALA A 66 6.06 -9.90 -4.73
N ARG A 67 5.38 -10.95 -5.21
CA ARG A 67 5.78 -12.34 -4.97
C ARG A 67 7.18 -12.63 -5.48
N ALA A 68 7.54 -12.16 -6.67
CA ALA A 68 8.86 -12.38 -7.25
C ALA A 68 9.96 -11.73 -6.39
N LEU A 69 9.76 -10.48 -5.96
CA LEU A 69 10.69 -9.77 -5.08
C LEU A 69 10.83 -10.45 -3.71
N LEU A 70 9.71 -10.80 -3.09
CA LEU A 70 9.70 -11.45 -1.77
C LEU A 70 10.37 -12.84 -1.80
N ARG A 71 10.21 -13.60 -2.89
CA ARG A 71 10.94 -14.87 -3.10
C ARG A 71 12.46 -14.67 -3.22
N ALA A 72 12.88 -13.55 -3.79
CA ALA A 72 14.28 -13.16 -3.84
C ALA A 72 14.78 -12.54 -2.52
N GLY A 73 13.91 -12.39 -1.52
CA GLY A 73 14.23 -11.75 -0.24
C GLY A 73 14.36 -10.23 -0.31
N ASP A 74 13.93 -9.60 -1.43
CA ASP A 74 13.95 -8.15 -1.60
C ASP A 74 12.63 -7.54 -1.10
N THR A 75 12.68 -6.97 0.09
CA THR A 75 11.52 -6.33 0.75
C THR A 75 11.46 -4.82 0.55
N ARG A 76 12.52 -4.22 -0.01
CA ARG A 76 12.64 -2.75 -0.06
C ARG A 76 11.64 -2.11 -1.02
N PRO A 77 11.41 -2.61 -2.26
CA PRO A 77 10.43 -2.02 -3.16
C PRO A 77 8.98 -2.15 -2.64
N PRO A 78 8.51 -3.30 -2.13
CA PRO A 78 7.19 -3.40 -1.49
C PRO A 78 7.02 -2.46 -0.29
N ALA A 79 8.08 -2.27 0.50
CA ALA A 79 8.09 -1.33 1.62
C ALA A 79 8.02 0.14 1.18
N ASP A 80 8.68 0.52 0.08
CA ASP A 80 8.58 1.87 -0.52
C ASP A 80 7.16 2.19 -0.95
N VAL A 81 6.50 1.25 -1.64
CA VAL A 81 5.08 1.39 -2.01
C VAL A 81 4.20 1.58 -0.78
N LEU A 82 4.39 0.74 0.25
CA LEU A 82 3.64 0.85 1.51
C LEU A 82 3.83 2.24 2.16
N ALA A 83 5.08 2.67 2.37
CA ALA A 83 5.39 3.93 3.04
C ALA A 83 4.79 5.12 2.28
N ARG A 84 4.87 5.14 0.94
CA ARG A 84 4.30 6.22 0.11
C ARG A 84 2.78 6.20 0.05
N LEU A 85 2.16 5.03 0.10
CA LEU A 85 0.70 4.95 0.21
C LEU A 85 0.18 5.53 1.52
N VAL A 86 0.95 5.40 2.61
CA VAL A 86 0.59 5.93 3.93
C VAL A 86 0.95 7.42 4.08
N LEU A 87 2.13 7.82 3.63
CA LEU A 87 2.73 9.14 3.89
C LEU A 87 2.71 10.07 2.67
N GLY A 88 2.05 9.64 1.60
CA GLY A 88 2.05 10.32 0.31
C GLY A 88 3.35 10.13 -0.47
N GLY A 89 3.33 10.54 -1.74
CA GLY A 89 4.45 10.37 -2.67
C GLY A 89 5.79 10.92 -2.16
N GLN A 90 5.77 12.02 -1.39
CA GLN A 90 6.96 12.66 -0.83
C GLN A 90 7.31 12.20 0.59
N LEU A 91 6.57 11.24 1.17
CA LEU A 91 6.74 10.73 2.54
C LEU A 91 6.54 11.78 3.66
N GLN A 92 5.94 12.93 3.35
CA GLN A 92 5.78 14.05 4.29
C GLN A 92 4.33 14.28 4.74
N GLN A 93 3.36 13.63 4.11
CA GLN A 93 1.95 13.83 4.43
C GLN A 93 1.59 13.07 5.72
N PRO A 94 1.01 13.74 6.73
CA PRO A 94 0.50 13.05 7.92
C PRO A 94 -0.58 12.03 7.54
N ALA A 95 -0.40 10.78 7.98
CA ALA A 95 -1.31 9.68 7.66
C ALA A 95 -2.78 9.95 8.04
N PRO A 96 -3.10 10.55 9.22
CA PRO A 96 -4.48 10.85 9.58
C PRO A 96 -5.14 11.84 8.62
N GLN A 97 -4.41 12.88 8.21
CA GLN A 97 -4.90 13.87 7.24
C GLN A 97 -5.15 13.22 5.88
N ARG A 98 -4.29 12.29 5.47
CA ARG A 98 -4.42 11.58 4.20
C ARG A 98 -5.69 10.72 4.14
N PHE A 99 -6.01 10.01 5.22
CA PHE A 99 -7.15 9.08 5.23
C PHE A 99 -8.48 9.70 5.66
N ASN A 100 -8.47 10.80 6.42
CA ASN A 100 -9.69 11.49 6.85
C ASN A 100 -10.35 12.36 5.78
N THR A 101 -9.76 12.49 4.59
CA THR A 101 -10.41 13.19 3.47
C THR A 101 -11.53 12.33 2.86
N ALA A 102 -12.73 12.41 3.43
CA ALA A 102 -13.95 12.26 2.65
C ALA A 102 -13.91 13.43 1.66
N THR A 103 -13.47 13.21 0.42
CA THR A 103 -13.14 14.29 -0.53
C THR A 103 -14.28 15.30 -0.62
N ALA A 104 -14.06 16.50 -0.07
CA ALA A 104 -14.88 17.66 -0.38
C ALA A 104 -14.81 17.89 -1.91
N PRO A 105 -15.92 18.28 -2.55
CA PRO A 105 -15.95 18.51 -3.99
C PRO A 105 -14.88 19.56 -4.35
N SER A 106 -13.95 19.18 -5.22
CA SER A 106 -13.01 20.15 -5.79
C SER A 106 -13.82 21.20 -6.54
N ALA A 107 -13.66 22.48 -6.22
CA ALA A 107 -14.32 23.61 -6.87
C ALA A 107 -13.88 23.84 -8.34
N SER A 108 -13.32 22.82 -8.98
CA SER A 108 -12.86 22.87 -10.36
C SER A 108 -13.95 22.24 -11.25
N HIS A 109 -14.45 23.01 -12.21
CA HIS A 109 -15.53 22.67 -13.15
C HIS A 109 -15.17 21.56 -14.17
N VAL A 110 -14.37 20.58 -13.77
CA VAL A 110 -14.09 19.38 -14.56
C VAL A 110 -15.02 18.29 -14.05
N PRO A 111 -15.75 17.55 -14.91
CA PRO A 111 -16.51 16.39 -14.47
C PRO A 111 -15.50 15.34 -14.00
N ALA A 112 -15.23 15.34 -12.70
CA ALA A 112 -14.44 14.31 -12.06
C ALA A 112 -15.26 13.01 -12.13
N ALA A 113 -14.64 11.95 -12.66
CA ALA A 113 -15.13 10.58 -12.43
C ALA A 113 -15.47 10.43 -10.94
N PRO A 114 -16.50 9.65 -10.56
CA PRO A 114 -16.99 9.61 -9.18
C PRO A 114 -15.87 9.11 -8.25
N TYR A 115 -15.11 10.04 -7.66
CA TYR A 115 -14.08 9.71 -6.68
C TYR A 115 -14.80 9.23 -5.44
N SER A 116 -14.70 7.93 -5.17
CA SER A 116 -15.30 7.32 -4.00
C SER A 116 -14.67 7.93 -2.74
N PRO A 117 -15.45 8.30 -1.71
CA PRO A 117 -14.90 8.77 -0.45
C PRO A 117 -13.86 7.78 0.09
N TYR A 118 -12.80 8.29 0.71
CA TYR A 118 -11.70 7.49 1.28
C TYR A 118 -10.86 6.71 0.26
N THR A 119 -10.76 7.22 -0.97
CA THR A 119 -9.89 6.65 -2.03
C THR A 119 -8.48 6.28 -1.54
N PRO A 120 -7.75 7.12 -0.78
CA PRO A 120 -6.43 6.73 -0.26
C PRO A 120 -6.45 5.46 0.61
N ALA A 121 -7.49 5.30 1.44
CA ALA A 121 -7.64 4.12 2.29
C ALA A 121 -8.00 2.88 1.47
N ALA A 122 -8.86 3.02 0.44
CA ALA A 122 -9.16 1.94 -0.50
C ALA A 122 -7.91 1.51 -1.30
N THR A 123 -7.08 2.45 -1.74
CA THR A 123 -5.82 2.15 -2.45
C THR A 123 -4.82 1.44 -1.53
N LEU A 124 -4.69 1.89 -0.27
CA LEU A 124 -3.88 1.17 0.73
C LEU A 124 -4.43 -0.25 0.98
N GLY A 125 -5.75 -0.40 1.05
CA GLY A 125 -6.39 -1.71 1.19
C GLY A 125 -6.14 -2.64 0.01
N TYR A 126 -6.20 -2.12 -1.21
CA TYR A 126 -5.84 -2.87 -2.43
C TYR A 126 -4.40 -3.40 -2.33
N TRP A 127 -3.43 -2.55 -1.98
CA TRP A 127 -2.05 -2.96 -1.78
C TRP A 127 -1.88 -3.97 -0.64
N ALA A 128 -2.57 -3.76 0.49
CA ALA A 128 -2.55 -4.69 1.62
C ALA A 128 -2.99 -6.10 1.22
N GLY A 129 -4.08 -6.22 0.45
CA GLY A 129 -4.55 -7.50 -0.06
C GLY A 129 -3.55 -8.17 -0.99
N VAL A 130 -2.93 -7.39 -1.90
CA VAL A 130 -1.86 -7.87 -2.79
C VAL A 130 -0.67 -8.40 -1.98
N LEU A 131 -0.19 -7.60 -1.04
CA LEU A 131 1.03 -7.89 -0.29
C LEU A 131 0.86 -9.12 0.61
N GLN A 132 -0.29 -9.25 1.28
CA GLN A 132 -0.61 -10.42 2.10
C GLN A 132 -0.62 -11.71 1.25
N ALA A 133 -1.30 -11.70 0.10
CA ALA A 133 -1.32 -12.85 -0.81
C ALA A 133 0.08 -13.19 -1.37
N ALA A 134 0.88 -12.16 -1.67
CA ALA A 134 2.24 -12.32 -2.17
C ALA A 134 3.17 -12.94 -1.12
N LEU A 135 3.06 -12.53 0.15
CA LEU A 135 3.84 -13.10 1.27
C LEU A 135 3.51 -14.57 1.50
N VAL A 136 2.22 -14.93 1.53
CA VAL A 136 1.78 -16.33 1.62
C VAL A 136 2.31 -17.16 0.45
N SER A 137 2.30 -16.60 -0.77
CA SER A 137 2.80 -17.27 -1.97
C SER A 137 4.34 -17.35 -2.07
N ALA A 138 5.04 -16.43 -1.39
CA ALA A 138 6.50 -16.38 -1.38
C ALA A 138 7.09 -17.32 -0.31
N ALA A 139 6.43 -17.44 0.85
CA ALA A 139 6.85 -18.28 1.96
C ALA A 139 5.63 -18.98 2.60
N SER A 140 5.48 -20.27 2.31
CA SER A 140 4.45 -21.12 2.93
C SER A 140 4.74 -21.40 4.41
N ASP A 141 6.02 -21.53 4.77
CA ASP A 141 6.47 -21.66 6.16
C ASP A 141 6.24 -20.36 6.94
N GLU A 142 5.63 -20.48 8.11
CA GLU A 142 5.28 -19.35 8.98
C GLU A 142 6.51 -18.61 9.50
N GLY A 143 7.59 -19.32 9.83
CA GLY A 143 8.84 -18.72 10.29
C GLY A 143 9.54 -17.91 9.20
N ALA A 144 9.62 -18.45 7.98
CA ALA A 144 10.16 -17.77 6.82
C ALA A 144 9.32 -16.54 6.44
N ARG A 145 7.98 -16.67 6.46
CA ARG A 145 7.07 -15.55 6.23
C ARG A 145 7.20 -14.48 7.31
N GLY A 146 7.35 -14.88 8.57
CA GLY A 146 7.59 -13.97 9.68
C GLY A 146 8.87 -13.15 9.52
N LYS A 147 9.96 -13.76 9.04
CA LYS A 147 11.22 -13.05 8.73
C LYS A 147 11.04 -12.03 7.61
N LEU A 148 10.32 -12.39 6.53
CA LEU A 148 10.02 -11.47 5.44
C LEU A 148 9.18 -10.28 5.92
N ILE A 149 8.16 -10.53 6.73
CA ILE A 149 7.31 -9.48 7.31
C ILE A 149 8.15 -8.56 8.20
N ALA A 150 8.98 -9.11 9.09
CA ALA A 150 9.84 -8.31 9.96
C ALA A 150 10.77 -7.39 9.16
N ARG A 151 11.39 -7.92 8.09
CA ARG A 151 12.28 -7.14 7.22
C ARG A 151 11.52 -6.07 6.44
N LEU A 152 10.34 -6.39 5.90
CA LEU A 152 9.49 -5.43 5.20
C LEU A 152 9.05 -4.27 6.09
N LEU A 153 8.63 -4.56 7.33
CA LEU A 153 8.25 -3.52 8.29
C LEU A 153 9.46 -2.68 8.73
N ALA A 154 10.64 -3.30 8.88
CA ALA A 154 11.88 -2.56 9.16
C ALA A 154 12.29 -1.63 8.00
N ASP A 155 12.15 -2.09 6.76
CA ASP A 155 12.40 -1.25 5.58
C ASP A 155 11.43 -0.07 5.51
N ALA A 156 10.14 -0.30 5.80
CA ALA A 156 9.14 0.75 5.81
C ALA A 156 9.38 1.76 6.94
N ALA A 157 9.78 1.29 8.13
CA ALA A 157 10.18 2.14 9.25
C ALA A 157 11.38 3.03 8.90
N SER A 158 12.41 2.45 8.27
CA SER A 158 13.60 3.18 7.82
C SER A 158 13.26 4.30 6.83
N LEU A 159 12.30 4.09 5.93
CA LEU A 159 11.81 5.14 5.04
C LEU A 159 11.06 6.24 5.79
N ALA A 160 10.24 5.85 6.76
CA ALA A 160 9.41 6.76 7.55
C ALA A 160 10.23 7.65 8.51
N ASP A 161 11.37 7.18 9.02
CA ASP A 161 12.21 7.94 9.95
C ASP A 161 12.72 9.27 9.38
N THR A 162 12.73 9.39 8.05
CA THR A 162 13.23 10.57 7.33
C THR A 162 12.37 11.82 7.51
N THR A 163 11.12 11.70 8.00
CA THR A 163 10.20 12.83 8.15
C THR A 163 9.46 12.80 9.50
N PRO A 164 8.99 13.96 10.01
CA PRO A 164 8.14 13.99 11.21
C PRO A 164 6.85 13.17 11.06
N ALA A 165 6.18 13.27 9.91
CA ALA A 165 4.96 12.51 9.61
C ALA A 165 5.21 11.00 9.62
N GLY A 166 6.35 10.57 9.05
CA GLY A 166 6.72 9.16 9.04
C GLY A 166 7.08 8.63 10.42
N ARG A 167 7.80 9.39 11.25
CA ARG A 167 8.05 9.02 12.66
C ARG A 167 6.75 8.87 13.45
N GLN A 168 5.78 9.76 13.25
CA GLN A 168 4.47 9.64 13.89
C GLN A 168 3.74 8.36 13.46
N TRP A 169 3.70 8.06 12.16
CA TRP A 169 3.10 6.82 11.67
C TRP A 169 3.81 5.58 12.23
N ARG A 170 5.15 5.55 12.21
CA ARG A 170 5.95 4.45 12.75
C ARG A 170 5.61 4.18 14.22
N MET A 171 5.56 5.23 15.04
CA MET A 171 5.23 5.12 16.46
C MET A 171 3.84 4.49 16.67
N LEU A 172 2.85 4.88 15.86
CA LEU A 172 1.46 4.46 16.02
C LEU A 172 1.16 3.08 15.41
N ASN A 173 1.83 2.71 14.31
CA ASN A 173 1.49 1.50 13.53
C ASN A 173 2.55 0.39 13.59
N LEU A 174 3.83 0.73 13.80
CA LEU A 174 4.94 -0.24 13.69
C LEU A 174 5.56 -0.59 15.04
N ASP A 175 5.66 0.41 15.91
CA ASP A 175 6.37 0.35 17.19
C ASP A 175 5.48 0.27 18.43
N ALA A 176 4.15 0.29 18.26
CA ALA A 176 3.23 0.06 19.37
C ALA A 176 3.60 -1.26 20.08
N ASP A 177 3.73 -1.25 21.41
CA ASP A 177 4.18 -2.42 22.18
C ASP A 177 3.28 -3.63 21.91
N ALA A 178 1.96 -3.42 21.81
CA ALA A 178 1.00 -4.43 21.42
C ALA A 178 1.28 -5.05 20.03
N ALA A 179 1.84 -4.30 19.08
CA ALA A 179 2.16 -4.79 17.75
C ALA A 179 3.39 -5.72 17.75
N ARG A 180 4.29 -5.61 18.74
CA ARG A 180 5.49 -6.46 18.83
C ARG A 180 5.17 -7.88 19.32
N GLU A 181 4.09 -8.03 20.06
CA GLU A 181 3.61 -9.32 20.57
C GLU A 181 2.67 -10.05 19.58
N MET A 182 2.22 -9.37 18.53
CA MET A 182 1.32 -9.95 17.53
C MET A 182 2.03 -10.99 16.65
N PRO A 183 1.32 -12.06 16.23
CA PRO A 183 1.78 -12.92 15.15
C PRO A 183 2.13 -12.11 13.90
N PRO A 184 3.11 -12.53 13.08
CA PRO A 184 3.62 -11.69 11.99
C PRO A 184 2.55 -11.20 11.01
N ASP A 185 1.64 -12.08 10.58
CA ASP A 185 0.57 -11.73 9.65
C ASP A 185 -0.41 -10.70 10.26
N THR A 186 -0.72 -10.83 11.55
CA THR A 186 -1.53 -9.87 12.32
C THR A 186 -0.81 -8.54 12.48
N ARG A 187 0.50 -8.57 12.77
CA ARG A 187 1.34 -7.38 12.88
C ARG A 187 1.37 -6.61 11.57
N LEU A 188 1.54 -7.29 10.44
CA LEU A 188 1.50 -6.66 9.12
C LEU A 188 0.13 -6.02 8.86
N ALA A 189 -0.96 -6.73 9.14
CA ALA A 189 -2.31 -6.20 8.97
C ALA A 189 -2.53 -4.93 9.81
N SER A 190 -2.07 -4.95 11.07
CA SER A 190 -2.13 -3.81 11.98
C SER A 190 -1.32 -2.62 11.47
N ALA A 191 -0.08 -2.87 11.01
CA ALA A 191 0.82 -1.86 10.48
C ALA A 191 0.24 -1.08 9.29
N MET A 192 -0.56 -1.75 8.45
CA MET A 192 -1.17 -1.14 7.26
C MET A 192 -2.53 -0.49 7.53
N ARG A 193 -3.02 -0.47 8.78
CA ARG A 193 -4.31 0.16 9.09
C ARG A 193 -4.24 1.67 8.84
N PRO A 194 -5.25 2.26 8.17
CA PRO A 194 -5.33 3.70 8.06
C PRO A 194 -5.48 4.30 9.47
N LEU A 195 -4.77 5.39 9.71
CA LEU A 195 -4.91 6.20 10.91
C LEU A 195 -6.01 7.24 10.69
N ALA A 196 -6.77 7.53 11.73
CA ALA A 196 -7.77 8.61 11.74
C ALA A 196 -7.63 9.45 13.00
N VAL A 197 -7.93 10.74 12.86
CA VAL A 197 -8.18 11.62 14.01
C VAL A 197 -9.59 11.32 14.53
N LYS A 198 -9.72 10.85 15.77
CA LYS A 198 -11.01 10.62 16.45
C LYS A 198 -11.51 11.83 17.23
N GLY A 199 -10.62 12.75 17.57
CA GLY A 199 -10.95 13.96 18.31
C GLY A 199 -9.74 14.87 18.52
N ILE A 200 -9.91 15.86 19.39
CA ILE A 200 -8.81 16.68 19.90
C ILE A 200 -8.68 16.38 21.39
N ARG A 201 -7.47 16.03 21.83
CA ARG A 201 -7.15 15.78 23.24
C ARG A 201 -7.28 17.07 24.05
N ALA A 202 -7.37 16.94 25.37
CA ALA A 202 -7.46 18.09 26.28
C ALA A 202 -6.27 19.07 26.17
N ASN A 203 -5.11 18.62 25.65
CA ASN A 203 -3.94 19.45 25.39
C ASN A 203 -3.95 20.14 24.01
N GLY A 204 -5.02 20.01 23.22
CA GLY A 204 -5.15 20.61 21.89
C GLY A 204 -4.55 19.78 20.75
N GLU A 205 -3.95 18.63 21.02
CA GLU A 205 -3.38 17.76 19.98
C GLU A 205 -4.44 16.83 19.35
N PRO A 206 -4.33 16.50 18.05
CA PRO A 206 -5.19 15.48 17.44
C PRO A 206 -5.06 14.14 18.15
N ASP A 207 -6.18 13.57 18.58
CA ASP A 207 -6.23 12.22 19.10
C ASP A 207 -6.28 11.25 17.92
N VAL A 208 -5.14 10.62 17.64
CA VAL A 208 -4.94 9.75 16.48
C VAL A 208 -4.95 8.30 16.93
N GLU A 209 -5.88 7.52 16.37
CA GLU A 209 -5.94 6.07 16.57
C GLU A 209 -6.04 5.35 15.22
N THR A 210 -5.91 4.02 15.27
CA THR A 210 -6.39 3.19 14.16
C THR A 210 -7.84 3.53 13.88
N ALA A 211 -8.18 3.69 12.62
CA ALA A 211 -9.50 4.18 12.21
C ALA A 211 -10.61 3.11 12.37
N ASP A 212 -10.54 2.27 13.40
CA ASP A 212 -11.49 1.20 13.66
C ASP A 212 -12.92 1.76 13.75
N GLU A 213 -13.85 1.13 13.04
CA GLU A 213 -15.27 1.56 12.90
C GLU A 213 -15.50 2.87 12.11
N SER A 214 -14.48 3.35 11.39
CA SER A 214 -14.60 4.54 10.54
C SER A 214 -14.85 4.20 9.05
N GLY A 215 -15.29 5.21 8.29
CA GLY A 215 -15.40 5.14 6.83
C GLY A 215 -14.08 4.75 6.12
N PRO A 216 -12.93 5.37 6.45
CA PRO A 216 -11.63 4.97 5.92
C PRO A 216 -11.27 3.50 6.15
N PHE A 217 -11.50 2.99 7.35
CA PHE A 217 -11.21 1.59 7.66
C PHE A 217 -12.13 0.63 6.91
N SER A 218 -13.42 0.96 6.77
CA SER A 218 -14.36 0.18 5.96
C SER A 218 -13.92 0.12 4.49
N ALA A 219 -13.46 1.23 3.93
CA ALA A 219 -12.94 1.29 2.56
C ALA A 219 -11.66 0.45 2.38
N PHE A 220 -10.72 0.55 3.34
CA PHE A 220 -9.51 -0.27 3.40
C PHE A 220 -9.84 -1.77 3.45
N MET A 221 -10.66 -2.20 4.41
CA MET A 221 -11.03 -3.60 4.60
C MET A 221 -11.78 -4.15 3.39
N GLY A 222 -12.71 -3.37 2.82
CA GLY A 222 -13.44 -3.75 1.63
C GLY A 222 -12.53 -3.96 0.42
N ALA A 223 -11.55 -3.09 0.21
CA ALA A 223 -10.58 -3.23 -0.88
C ALA A 223 -9.63 -4.43 -0.67
N ALA A 224 -9.06 -4.57 0.53
CA ALA A 224 -8.16 -5.67 0.87
C ALA A 224 -8.84 -7.03 0.70
N ARG A 225 -10.08 -7.16 1.21
CA ARG A 225 -10.88 -8.38 1.08
C ARG A 225 -11.14 -8.73 -0.39
N ARG A 226 -11.59 -7.78 -1.21
CA ARG A 226 -11.88 -8.02 -2.63
C ARG A 226 -10.66 -8.54 -3.38
N VAL A 227 -9.49 -7.95 -3.15
CA VAL A 227 -8.24 -8.38 -3.80
C VAL A 227 -7.87 -9.80 -3.37
N ARG A 228 -7.89 -10.10 -2.07
CA ARG A 228 -7.56 -11.46 -1.59
C ARG A 228 -8.48 -12.52 -2.19
N GLU A 229 -9.80 -12.29 -2.13
CA GLU A 229 -10.78 -13.21 -2.72
C GLU A 229 -10.61 -13.32 -4.24
N GLY A 230 -10.28 -12.23 -4.92
CA GLY A 230 -9.96 -12.21 -6.35
C GLY A 230 -8.75 -13.08 -6.67
N LEU A 231 -7.65 -12.90 -5.95
CA LEU A 231 -6.43 -13.69 -6.14
C LEU A 231 -6.65 -15.17 -5.82
N GLU A 232 -7.40 -15.49 -4.77
CA GLU A 232 -7.76 -16.87 -4.41
C GLU A 232 -8.60 -17.57 -5.48
N ARG A 233 -9.61 -16.90 -6.03
CA ARG A 233 -10.43 -17.44 -7.14
C ARG A 233 -9.61 -17.77 -8.37
N ASN A 234 -8.58 -16.96 -8.64
CA ASN A 234 -7.74 -17.09 -9.83
C ASN A 234 -6.56 -18.06 -9.66
N ALA A 235 -6.37 -18.59 -8.45
CA ALA A 235 -5.36 -19.60 -8.13
C ALA A 235 -5.89 -21.04 -8.24
N ARG A 236 -7.22 -21.20 -8.30
CA ARG A 236 -7.92 -22.47 -8.55
C ARG A 236 -8.11 -22.70 -10.04
#